data_AF-A0A8C7IY93-F1
#
_entry.id   AF-A0A8C7IY93-F1
#
_cell.length_a   1.000
_cell.length_b   1.000
_cell.length_c   1.000
_cell.angle_alpha   90.00
_cell.angle_beta   90.00
_cell.angle_gamma   90.00
#
_symmetry.space_group_name_H-M   'P 1'
#
loop_
_entity.id
_entity.type
_entity.pdbx_description
1 polymer ?
#
loop_
_entity_poly.entity_id
_entity_poly.type
_entity_poly.pdbx_seq_one_letter_code
_entity_poly.pdbx_strand_id
1 'polypeptide(L)'
;MESQIRQNYHHDCEAAINRMINLEMFASYTYTSMAFYFSRDDVALPGFAHFFKENSDEEREHAEKLLSFQNKRGGRILLQDIKKPERDEWGNGLEAMQCALQLEKNVNQALLDLHKIASDKVDPHMESQIRQNYHHDCEAAINRMINLEMFASYTYTSMAFYFSRDDVALRGFAHFFKENSDEEREHAEKLLSFQNKRGGRILLQDIKKPERDEWGNGLEAMQCALQLEKNVNQALLDLHKIASDKVDPHLCDFLETHYLNEQVEAIKKLGDHITNLTKMDAVKNKMAEYLFDKHTLGGQS
;
A
#
# COMPACT_ATOMS: atom_id res chain seq x y z
N MET A 1 7.87 30.88 -22.59
CA MET A 1 8.72 31.05 -21.38
C MET A 1 8.20 30.08 -20.33
N GLU A 2 9.00 29.08 -19.96
CA GLU A 2 8.62 28.10 -18.94
C GLU A 2 8.57 28.72 -17.54
N SER A 3 7.73 28.16 -16.67
CA SER A 3 7.60 28.63 -15.30
C SER A 3 8.80 28.20 -14.46
N GLN A 4 9.36 29.10 -13.65
CA GLN A 4 10.50 28.79 -12.76
C GLN A 4 10.17 27.73 -11.69
N ILE A 5 8.88 27.54 -11.38
CA ILE A 5 8.40 26.53 -10.43
C ILE A 5 8.00 25.21 -11.08
N ARG A 6 8.11 25.09 -12.41
CA ARG A 6 7.78 23.84 -13.11
C ARG A 6 8.86 22.80 -12.81
N GLN A 7 8.49 21.76 -12.07
CA GLN A 7 9.36 20.63 -11.73
C GLN A 7 8.58 19.33 -11.84
N ASN A 8 9.03 18.40 -12.67
CA ASN A 8 8.43 17.06 -12.83
C ASN A 8 6.95 17.12 -13.23
N TYR A 9 6.64 18.01 -14.19
CA TYR A 9 5.29 18.20 -14.66
C TYR A 9 5.27 18.15 -16.19
N HIS A 10 4.85 17.02 -16.75
CA HIS A 10 4.90 16.78 -18.20
C HIS A 10 3.83 17.60 -18.94
N HIS A 11 4.13 18.07 -20.16
CA HIS A 11 3.18 18.87 -20.95
C HIS A 11 1.89 18.12 -21.30
N ASP A 12 1.96 16.80 -21.49
CA ASP A 12 0.76 15.98 -21.69
C ASP A 12 -0.13 15.93 -20.45
N CYS A 13 0.46 15.91 -19.24
CA CYS A 13 -0.29 15.99 -17.99
C CYS A 13 -0.92 17.38 -17.83
N GLU A 14 -0.20 18.43 -18.20
CA GLU A 14 -0.74 19.79 -18.28
C GLU A 14 -1.90 19.91 -19.27
N ALA A 15 -1.77 19.35 -20.46
CA ALA A 15 -2.83 19.36 -21.45
C ALA A 15 -4.04 18.53 -20.97
N ALA A 16 -3.80 17.39 -20.31
CA ALA A 16 -4.84 16.53 -19.77
C ALA A 16 -5.59 17.20 -18.60
N ILE A 17 -4.88 17.87 -17.68
CA ILE A 17 -5.53 18.62 -16.60
C ILE A 17 -6.34 19.80 -17.16
N ASN A 18 -5.84 20.52 -18.16
CA ASN A 18 -6.63 21.57 -18.83
C ASN A 18 -7.92 21.00 -19.47
N ARG A 19 -7.86 19.81 -20.08
CA ARG A 19 -9.07 19.13 -20.60
C ARG A 19 -10.03 18.74 -19.47
N MET A 20 -9.49 18.22 -18.36
CA MET A 20 -10.30 17.84 -17.20
C MET A 20 -11.01 19.05 -16.59
N ILE A 21 -10.29 20.16 -16.36
CA ILE A 21 -10.87 21.43 -15.90
C ILE A 21 -12.05 21.85 -16.77
N ASN A 22 -11.92 21.76 -18.09
CA ASN A 22 -12.99 22.13 -19.01
C ASN A 22 -14.20 21.18 -18.92
N LEU A 23 -13.96 19.89 -18.66
CA LEU A 23 -15.00 18.89 -18.47
C LEU A 23 -15.78 19.12 -17.16
N GLU A 24 -15.10 19.41 -16.05
CA GLU A 24 -15.74 19.73 -14.77
C GLU A 24 -16.58 21.01 -14.88
N MET A 25 -16.06 22.03 -15.57
CA MET A 25 -16.82 23.26 -15.84
C MET A 25 -18.05 23.01 -16.74
N PHE A 26 -17.94 22.10 -17.71
CA PHE A 26 -19.09 21.67 -18.53
C PHE A 26 -20.12 20.88 -17.72
N ALA A 27 -19.66 20.01 -16.82
CA ALA A 27 -20.53 19.26 -15.92
C ALA A 27 -21.28 20.20 -14.97
N SER A 28 -20.56 21.15 -14.36
CA SER A 28 -21.15 22.20 -13.53
C SER A 28 -22.21 23.00 -14.29
N TYR A 29 -21.94 23.40 -15.54
CA TYR A 29 -22.91 24.13 -16.37
C TYR A 29 -24.15 23.28 -16.70
N THR A 30 -23.94 21.99 -16.98
CA THR A 30 -25.03 21.03 -17.23
C THR A 30 -25.93 20.87 -16.00
N TYR A 31 -25.33 20.71 -14.83
CA TYR A 31 -26.07 20.61 -13.57
C TYR A 31 -26.78 21.92 -13.20
N THR A 32 -26.19 23.08 -13.48
CA THR A 32 -26.87 24.37 -13.34
C THR A 32 -28.12 24.41 -14.23
N SER A 33 -28.02 23.97 -15.50
CA SER A 33 -29.17 23.90 -16.41
C SER A 33 -30.28 22.99 -15.86
N MET A 34 -29.93 21.81 -15.36
CA MET A 34 -30.88 20.89 -14.71
C MET A 34 -31.53 21.52 -13.47
N ALA A 35 -30.74 22.13 -12.59
CA ALA A 35 -31.23 22.75 -11.36
C ALA A 35 -32.29 23.82 -11.64
N PHE A 36 -31.99 24.73 -12.57
CA PHE A 36 -32.92 25.79 -12.91
C PHE A 36 -34.15 25.29 -13.66
N TYR A 37 -34.02 24.26 -14.49
CA TYR A 37 -35.15 23.59 -15.10
C TYR A 37 -36.14 23.04 -14.07
N PHE A 38 -35.66 22.30 -13.07
CA PHE A 38 -36.52 21.74 -12.02
C PHE A 38 -37.08 22.78 -11.06
N SER A 39 -36.50 23.99 -11.02
CA SER A 39 -37.00 25.13 -10.24
C SER A 39 -38.09 25.96 -10.94
N ARG A 40 -38.37 25.72 -12.22
CA ARG A 40 -39.43 26.43 -12.94
C ARG A 40 -40.78 26.20 -12.29
N ASP A 41 -41.69 27.18 -12.40
CA ASP A 41 -43.03 27.10 -11.82
C ASP A 41 -43.89 25.99 -12.47
N ASP A 42 -43.62 25.65 -13.73
CA ASP A 42 -44.31 24.60 -14.49
C ASP A 42 -43.71 23.19 -14.32
N VAL A 43 -42.58 23.06 -13.63
CA VAL A 43 -41.97 21.76 -13.25
C VAL A 43 -42.06 21.54 -11.73
N ALA A 44 -41.67 22.55 -10.94
CA ALA A 44 -41.84 22.66 -9.50
C ALA A 44 -41.38 21.43 -8.68
N LEU A 45 -40.18 20.92 -8.96
CA LEU A 45 -39.56 19.80 -8.24
C LEU A 45 -38.33 20.27 -7.43
N PRO A 46 -38.54 20.94 -6.28
CA PRO A 46 -37.46 21.61 -5.55
C PRO A 46 -36.39 20.66 -5.02
N GLY A 47 -36.72 19.39 -4.75
CA GLY A 47 -35.73 18.39 -4.33
C GLY A 47 -34.71 18.07 -5.42
N PHE A 48 -35.16 17.91 -6.67
CA PHE A 48 -34.26 17.74 -7.82
C PHE A 48 -33.48 19.04 -8.11
N ALA A 49 -34.14 20.19 -8.01
CA ALA A 49 -33.48 21.48 -8.19
C ALA A 49 -32.32 21.66 -7.20
N HIS A 50 -32.54 21.36 -5.91
CA HIS A 50 -31.51 21.40 -4.88
C HIS A 50 -30.38 20.41 -5.16
N PHE A 51 -30.72 19.15 -5.43
CA PHE A 51 -29.74 18.10 -5.73
C PHE A 51 -28.81 18.51 -6.88
N PHE A 52 -29.35 18.91 -8.03
CA PHE A 52 -28.52 19.33 -9.16
C PHE A 52 -27.77 20.63 -8.89
N LYS A 53 -28.29 21.50 -8.02
CA LYS A 53 -27.57 22.70 -7.61
C LYS A 53 -26.32 22.35 -6.79
N GLU A 54 -26.43 21.41 -5.84
CA GLU A 54 -25.30 20.92 -5.06
C GLU A 54 -24.24 20.28 -5.97
N ASN A 55 -24.64 19.36 -6.86
CA ASN A 55 -23.72 18.72 -7.81
C ASN A 55 -23.04 19.76 -8.73
N SER A 56 -23.79 20.80 -9.17
CA SER A 56 -23.20 21.89 -9.95
C SER A 56 -22.11 22.64 -9.19
N ASP A 57 -22.32 22.88 -7.90
CA ASP A 57 -21.36 23.57 -7.05
C ASP A 57 -20.14 22.67 -6.75
N GLU A 58 -20.34 21.36 -6.55
CA GLU A 58 -19.27 20.36 -6.39
C GLU A 58 -18.36 20.28 -7.62
N GLU A 59 -18.91 20.21 -8.84
CA GLU A 59 -18.08 20.14 -10.05
C GLU A 59 -17.29 21.43 -10.29
N ARG A 60 -17.83 22.57 -9.87
CA ARG A 60 -17.08 23.83 -9.90
C ARG A 60 -15.91 23.79 -8.92
N GLU A 61 -16.09 23.23 -7.73
CA GLU A 61 -14.98 23.03 -6.78
C GLU A 61 -13.91 22.08 -7.32
N HIS A 62 -14.30 21.01 -8.03
CA HIS A 62 -13.33 20.11 -8.68
C HIS A 62 -12.48 20.85 -9.71
N ALA A 63 -13.11 21.66 -10.56
CA ALA A 63 -12.41 22.49 -11.54
C ALA A 63 -11.44 23.47 -10.85
N GLU A 64 -11.85 24.12 -9.76
CA GLU A 64 -11.01 25.04 -8.99
C GLU A 64 -9.82 24.35 -8.31
N LYS A 65 -10.02 23.14 -7.77
CA LYS A 65 -8.94 22.32 -7.20
C LYS A 65 -7.88 22.00 -8.26
N LEU A 66 -8.32 21.62 -9.47
CA LEU A 66 -7.44 21.33 -10.60
C LEU A 66 -6.70 22.58 -11.11
N LEU A 67 -7.39 23.73 -11.20
CA LEU A 67 -6.79 25.03 -11.55
C LEU A 67 -5.68 25.41 -10.54
N SER A 68 -5.95 25.28 -9.25
CA SER A 68 -4.97 25.51 -8.19
C SER A 68 -3.79 24.55 -8.30
N PHE A 69 -4.04 23.25 -8.53
CA PHE A 69 -3.00 22.25 -8.72
C PHE A 69 -2.10 22.59 -9.92
N GLN A 70 -2.69 22.93 -11.07
CA GLN A 70 -1.99 23.35 -12.29
C GLN A 70 -0.97 24.47 -12.00
N ASN A 71 -1.43 25.53 -11.30
CA ASN A 71 -0.59 26.66 -10.92
C ASN A 71 0.55 26.23 -9.99
N LYS A 72 0.24 25.42 -8.96
CA LYS A 72 1.25 24.92 -8.00
C LYS A 72 2.34 24.07 -8.66
N ARG A 73 2.00 23.34 -9.74
CA ARG A 73 2.95 22.52 -10.50
C ARG A 73 3.71 23.30 -11.58
N GLY A 74 3.46 24.60 -11.73
CA GLY A 74 4.07 25.43 -12.78
C GLY A 74 3.53 25.16 -14.19
N GLY A 75 2.33 24.58 -14.29
CA GLY A 75 1.56 24.46 -15.52
C GLY A 75 0.94 25.78 -15.95
N ARG A 76 0.60 25.89 -17.23
CA ARG A 76 -0.26 26.97 -17.75
C ARG A 76 -1.71 26.51 -17.73
N ILE A 77 -2.56 27.41 -17.30
CA ILE A 77 -4.02 27.27 -17.40
C ILE A 77 -4.42 27.79 -18.77
N LEU A 78 -5.07 26.93 -19.56
CA LEU A 78 -5.59 27.24 -20.88
C LEU A 78 -7.09 26.90 -20.89
N LEU A 79 -7.90 27.84 -20.43
CA LEU A 79 -9.36 27.71 -20.46
C LEU A 79 -9.84 27.70 -21.91
N GLN A 80 -10.84 26.86 -22.18
CA GLN A 80 -11.49 26.75 -23.49
C GLN A 80 -12.97 27.12 -23.37
N ASP A 81 -13.64 27.17 -24.52
CA ASP A 81 -15.08 27.36 -24.57
C ASP A 81 -15.78 26.19 -23.87
N ILE A 82 -16.65 26.52 -22.91
CA ILE A 82 -17.56 25.55 -22.29
C ILE A 82 -18.79 25.47 -23.19
N LYS A 83 -18.96 24.33 -23.87
CA LYS A 83 -20.13 24.13 -24.72
C LYS A 83 -21.41 24.14 -23.88
N LYS A 84 -22.52 24.61 -24.46
CA LYS A 84 -23.82 24.44 -23.82
C LYS A 84 -24.22 22.95 -23.79
N PRO A 85 -25.04 22.51 -22.83
CA PRO A 85 -25.62 21.18 -22.83
C PRO A 85 -26.41 20.92 -24.13
N GLU A 86 -26.50 19.65 -24.55
CA GLU A 86 -27.18 19.28 -25.80
C GLU A 86 -28.69 19.51 -25.77
N ARG A 87 -29.25 19.67 -24.57
CA ARG A 87 -30.67 19.91 -24.32
C ARG A 87 -30.85 20.99 -23.27
N ASP A 88 -31.91 21.77 -23.47
CA ASP A 88 -32.35 22.84 -22.55
C ASP A 88 -33.61 22.40 -21.75
N GLU A 89 -34.18 21.24 -22.10
CA GLU A 89 -35.33 20.60 -21.47
C GLU A 89 -34.91 19.20 -20.95
N TRP A 90 -35.18 18.90 -19.67
CA TRP A 90 -34.64 17.70 -19.00
C TRP A 90 -35.68 16.61 -18.71
N GLY A 91 -36.93 16.84 -19.10
CA GLY A 91 -38.00 15.86 -18.96
C GLY A 91 -38.37 15.57 -17.51
N ASN A 92 -38.67 14.31 -17.22
CA ASN A 92 -38.94 13.89 -15.84
C ASN A 92 -37.63 13.63 -15.06
N GLY A 93 -37.74 13.49 -13.74
CA GLY A 93 -36.59 13.25 -12.87
C GLY A 93 -35.76 12.01 -13.26
N LEU A 94 -36.38 10.95 -13.82
CA LEU A 94 -35.65 9.76 -14.24
C LEU A 94 -34.72 10.05 -15.43
N GLU A 95 -35.21 10.78 -16.44
CA GLU A 95 -34.42 11.16 -17.61
C GLU A 95 -33.25 12.08 -17.25
N ALA A 96 -33.48 13.05 -16.36
CA ALA A 96 -32.43 13.92 -15.85
C ALA A 96 -31.37 13.13 -15.06
N MET A 97 -31.78 12.23 -14.17
CA MET A 97 -30.85 11.40 -13.39
C MET A 97 -30.06 10.42 -14.27
N GLN A 98 -30.65 9.89 -15.33
CA GLN A 98 -29.93 9.06 -16.30
C GLN A 98 -28.87 9.88 -17.05
N CYS A 99 -29.18 11.14 -17.38
CA CYS A 99 -28.20 12.03 -17.99
C CYS A 99 -27.06 12.37 -17.02
N ALA A 100 -27.38 12.69 -15.77
CA ALA A 100 -26.41 12.94 -14.71
C ALA A 100 -25.47 11.74 -14.55
N LEU A 101 -26.03 10.52 -14.44
CA LEU A 101 -25.23 9.30 -14.36
C LEU A 101 -24.29 9.10 -15.56
N GLN A 102 -24.74 9.43 -16.78
CA GLN A 102 -23.89 9.30 -17.95
C GLN A 102 -22.78 10.35 -17.97
N LEU A 103 -23.07 11.57 -17.52
CA LEU A 103 -22.09 12.64 -17.34
C LEU A 103 -21.02 12.22 -16.32
N GLU A 104 -21.43 11.68 -15.16
CA GLU A 104 -20.51 11.15 -14.14
C GLU A 104 -19.61 10.03 -14.68
N LYS A 105 -20.17 9.12 -15.48
CA LYS A 105 -19.36 8.07 -16.13
C LYS A 105 -18.30 8.65 -17.07
N ASN A 106 -18.63 9.72 -17.80
CA ASN A 106 -17.70 10.37 -18.71
C ASN A 106 -16.61 11.13 -17.94
N VAL A 107 -16.96 11.83 -16.86
CA VAL A 107 -16.02 12.47 -15.92
C VAL A 107 -15.06 11.44 -15.35
N ASN A 108 -15.58 10.32 -14.83
CA ASN A 108 -14.76 9.25 -14.29
C ASN A 108 -13.84 8.60 -15.34
N GLN A 109 -14.31 8.38 -16.57
CA GLN A 109 -13.46 7.86 -17.64
C GLN A 109 -12.34 8.85 -17.99
N ALA A 110 -12.63 10.15 -18.02
CA ALA A 110 -11.61 11.18 -18.24
C ALA A 110 -10.57 11.23 -17.10
N LEU A 111 -10.98 11.00 -15.85
CA LEU A 111 -10.06 10.84 -14.72
C LEU A 111 -9.17 9.61 -14.87
N LEU A 112 -9.71 8.47 -15.32
CA LEU A 112 -8.93 7.26 -15.59
C LEU A 112 -7.92 7.49 -16.72
N ASP A 113 -8.32 8.20 -17.79
CA ASP A 113 -7.44 8.55 -18.89
C ASP A 113 -6.34 9.53 -18.45
N LEU A 114 -6.68 10.52 -17.61
CA LEU A 114 -5.73 11.43 -16.98
C LEU A 114 -4.74 10.66 -16.10
N HIS A 115 -5.21 9.72 -15.29
CA HIS A 115 -4.36 8.86 -14.47
C HIS A 115 -3.42 8.04 -15.34
N LYS A 116 -3.92 7.44 -16.42
CA LYS A 116 -3.09 6.71 -17.38
C LYS A 116 -2.03 7.62 -18.00
N ILE A 117 -2.37 8.82 -18.45
CA ILE A 117 -1.39 9.78 -18.98
C ILE A 117 -0.36 10.13 -17.91
N ALA A 118 -0.78 10.37 -16.67
CA ALA A 118 0.13 10.67 -15.57
C ALA A 118 1.08 9.50 -15.28
N SER A 119 0.59 8.25 -15.36
CA SER A 119 1.34 7.02 -15.15
C SER A 119 2.29 6.69 -16.32
N ASP A 120 1.83 6.88 -17.56
CA ASP A 120 2.61 6.64 -18.79
C ASP A 120 3.66 7.73 -19.04
N LYS A 121 3.46 8.93 -18.45
CA LYS A 121 4.33 10.10 -18.57
C LYS A 121 5.03 10.44 -17.25
N VAL A 122 5.08 9.49 -16.30
CA VAL A 122 6.12 9.50 -15.28
C VAL A 122 7.43 9.48 -16.02
N ASP A 123 8.18 10.58 -15.89
CA ASP A 123 9.43 10.79 -16.58
C ASP A 123 10.37 9.59 -16.40
N PRO A 124 10.71 8.82 -17.45
CA PRO A 124 11.74 7.78 -17.37
C PRO A 124 13.13 8.37 -17.07
N HIS A 125 13.27 9.70 -17.01
CA HIS A 125 14.47 10.45 -16.65
C HIS A 125 14.45 11.14 -15.27
N MET A 126 13.59 10.71 -14.35
CA MET A 126 13.85 10.96 -12.92
C MET A 126 13.93 9.68 -12.08
N GLU A 127 14.48 8.62 -12.67
CA GLU A 127 15.18 7.62 -11.89
C GLU A 127 16.23 8.30 -11.00
N SER A 128 16.41 7.80 -9.78
CA SER A 128 17.49 8.30 -8.93
C SER A 128 18.80 8.28 -9.70
N GLN A 129 19.66 9.30 -9.56
CA GLN A 129 20.95 9.36 -10.26
C GLN A 129 21.84 8.12 -10.03
N ILE A 130 21.57 7.36 -8.96
CA ILE A 130 22.28 6.13 -8.59
C ILE A 130 21.54 4.85 -9.04
N ARG A 131 20.37 4.95 -9.64
CA ARG A 131 19.57 3.80 -10.06
C ARG A 131 20.21 3.19 -11.31
N GLN A 132 20.54 1.91 -11.21
CA GLN A 132 21.13 1.16 -12.31
C GLN A 132 20.74 -0.30 -12.16
N ASN A 133 20.23 -0.89 -13.25
CA ASN A 133 19.78 -2.28 -13.32
C ASN A 133 18.84 -2.67 -12.16
N TYR A 134 17.92 -1.77 -11.80
CA TYR A 134 16.98 -1.97 -10.72
C TYR A 134 15.57 -1.76 -11.26
N HIS A 135 14.84 -2.84 -11.50
CA HIS A 135 13.52 -2.78 -12.13
C HIS A 135 12.44 -2.35 -11.12
N HIS A 136 11.39 -1.64 -11.56
CA HIS A 136 10.31 -1.19 -10.67
C HIS A 136 9.56 -2.34 -9.99
N ASP A 137 9.38 -3.47 -10.67
CA ASP A 137 8.85 -4.69 -10.04
C ASP A 137 9.71 -5.14 -8.84
N CYS A 138 11.04 -5.07 -8.92
CA CYS A 138 11.95 -5.39 -7.81
C CYS A 138 11.81 -4.37 -6.67
N GLU A 139 11.72 -3.08 -7.00
CA GLU A 139 11.48 -2.01 -6.02
C GLU A 139 10.16 -2.19 -5.27
N ALA A 140 9.08 -2.49 -5.98
CA ALA A 140 7.78 -2.75 -5.39
C ALA A 140 7.80 -4.05 -4.55
N ALA A 141 8.50 -5.08 -4.99
CA ALA A 141 8.65 -6.32 -4.25
C ALA A 141 9.47 -6.14 -2.95
N ILE A 142 10.53 -5.33 -2.97
CA ILE A 142 11.29 -4.96 -1.76
C ILE A 142 10.39 -4.21 -0.77
N ASN A 143 9.55 -3.27 -1.23
CA ASN A 143 8.60 -2.58 -0.34
C ASN A 143 7.60 -3.54 0.33
N ARG A 144 7.13 -4.58 -0.40
CA ARG A 144 6.29 -5.63 0.18
C ARG A 144 7.06 -6.47 1.19
N MET A 145 8.31 -6.84 0.89
CA MET A 145 9.15 -7.62 1.78
C MET A 145 9.44 -6.87 3.08
N ILE A 146 9.75 -5.57 3.02
CA ILE A 146 9.93 -4.71 4.20
C ILE A 146 8.71 -4.78 5.13
N ASN A 147 7.49 -4.71 4.57
CA ASN A 147 6.28 -4.79 5.37
C ASN A 147 6.09 -6.18 6.00
N LEU A 148 6.47 -7.25 5.30
CA LEU A 148 6.42 -8.61 5.81
C LEU A 148 7.40 -8.84 6.97
N GLU A 149 8.65 -8.36 6.87
CA GLU A 149 9.62 -8.46 7.98
C GLU A 149 9.16 -7.65 9.21
N MET A 150 8.59 -6.46 8.99
CA MET A 150 8.00 -5.68 10.07
C MET A 150 6.80 -6.38 10.72
N PHE A 151 5.99 -7.10 9.93
CA PHE A 151 4.90 -7.92 10.44
C PHE A 151 5.41 -9.15 11.23
N ALA A 152 6.47 -9.79 10.75
CA ALA A 152 7.12 -10.90 11.46
C ALA A 152 7.68 -10.43 12.80
N SER A 153 8.40 -9.31 12.82
CA SER A 153 8.88 -8.65 14.04
C SER A 153 7.73 -8.35 15.01
N TYR A 154 6.61 -7.81 14.54
CA TYR A 154 5.46 -7.51 15.39
C TYR A 154 4.80 -8.78 15.96
N THR A 155 4.76 -9.85 15.17
CA THR A 155 4.26 -11.16 15.60
C THR A 155 5.14 -11.77 16.67
N TYR A 156 6.46 -11.73 16.51
CA TYR A 156 7.39 -12.19 17.54
C TYR A 156 7.36 -11.34 18.80
N THR A 157 7.17 -10.03 18.69
CA THR A 157 6.90 -9.17 19.85
C THR A 157 5.66 -9.67 20.61
N SER A 158 4.55 -9.97 19.92
CA SER A 158 3.35 -10.51 20.56
C SER A 158 3.62 -11.82 21.31
N MET A 159 4.35 -12.75 20.69
CA MET A 159 4.77 -14.01 21.34
C MET A 159 5.64 -13.75 22.58
N ALA A 160 6.65 -12.87 22.48
CA ALA A 160 7.57 -12.56 23.58
C ALA A 160 6.84 -12.04 24.81
N PHE A 161 5.90 -11.11 24.62
CA PHE A 161 5.13 -10.52 25.71
C PHE A 161 4.07 -11.48 26.26
N TYR A 162 3.56 -12.41 25.45
CA TYR A 162 2.71 -13.50 25.94
C TYR A 162 3.44 -14.39 26.97
N PHE A 163 4.64 -14.89 26.63
CA PHE A 163 5.43 -15.73 27.54
C PHE A 163 5.98 -14.96 28.75
N SER A 164 5.97 -13.63 28.71
CA SER A 164 6.37 -12.75 29.82
C SER A 164 5.28 -12.51 30.86
N ARG A 165 4.02 -12.87 30.60
CA ARG A 165 2.92 -12.72 31.57
C ARG A 165 3.15 -13.56 32.82
N ASP A 166 2.63 -13.12 33.96
CA ASP A 166 2.76 -13.83 35.23
C ASP A 166 2.04 -15.19 35.25
N ASP A 167 0.98 -15.35 34.45
CA ASP A 167 0.22 -16.58 34.30
C ASP A 167 0.80 -17.58 33.28
N VAL A 168 1.87 -17.21 32.57
CA VAL A 168 2.66 -18.09 31.67
C VAL A 168 4.09 -18.29 32.17
N ALA A 169 4.80 -17.19 32.44
CA ALA A 169 6.08 -17.11 33.16
C ALA A 169 7.25 -17.95 32.60
N LEU A 170 7.35 -18.11 31.27
CA LEU A 170 8.44 -18.82 30.59
C LEU A 170 9.45 -17.84 29.98
N ARG A 171 10.42 -17.40 30.82
CA ARG A 171 11.35 -16.32 30.47
C ARG A 171 12.31 -16.64 29.32
N GLY A 172 12.72 -17.90 29.16
CA GLY A 172 13.56 -18.33 28.04
C GLY A 172 12.81 -18.25 26.71
N PHE A 173 11.53 -18.63 26.67
CA PHE A 173 10.66 -18.40 25.51
C PHE A 173 10.46 -16.91 25.22
N ALA A 174 10.19 -16.12 26.26
CA ALA A 174 10.05 -14.67 26.11
C ALA A 174 11.31 -14.02 25.51
N HIS A 175 12.49 -14.39 26.02
CA HIS A 175 13.77 -13.91 25.50
C HIS A 175 13.99 -14.36 24.06
N PHE A 176 13.81 -15.64 23.77
CA PHE A 176 13.97 -16.19 22.43
C PHE A 176 13.12 -15.44 21.40
N PHE A 177 11.81 -15.29 21.64
CA PHE A 177 10.96 -14.56 20.70
C PHE A 177 11.25 -13.05 20.67
N LYS A 178 11.79 -12.48 21.75
CA LYS A 178 12.24 -11.10 21.75
C LYS A 178 13.45 -10.89 20.83
N GLU A 179 14.42 -11.80 20.87
CA GLU A 179 15.58 -11.80 19.97
C GLU A 179 15.14 -11.94 18.52
N ASN A 180 14.30 -12.93 18.19
CA ASN A 180 13.77 -13.08 16.82
C ASN A 180 13.01 -11.82 16.37
N SER A 181 12.25 -11.17 17.26
CA SER A 181 11.59 -9.90 16.93
C SER A 181 12.57 -8.78 16.58
N ASP A 182 13.69 -8.70 17.29
CA ASP A 182 14.72 -7.70 17.04
C ASP A 182 15.50 -8.04 15.75
N GLU A 183 15.82 -9.31 15.50
CA GLU A 183 16.41 -9.80 14.24
C GLU A 183 15.53 -9.47 13.03
N GLU A 184 14.22 -9.75 13.07
CA GLU A 184 13.32 -9.40 11.96
C GLU A 184 13.20 -7.89 11.71
N ARG A 185 13.36 -7.07 12.75
CA ARG A 185 13.42 -5.62 12.57
C ARG A 185 14.72 -5.21 11.87
N GLU A 186 15.84 -5.84 12.21
CA GLU A 186 17.11 -5.62 11.51
C GLU A 186 17.03 -6.07 10.04
N HIS A 187 16.33 -7.16 9.73
CA HIS A 187 16.03 -7.58 8.34
C HIS A 187 15.28 -6.49 7.58
N ALA A 188 14.21 -5.95 8.17
CA ALA A 188 13.45 -4.86 7.56
C ALA A 188 14.31 -3.60 7.31
N GLU A 189 15.16 -3.22 8.27
CA GLU A 189 16.08 -2.09 8.15
C GLU A 189 17.16 -2.31 7.08
N LYS A 190 17.68 -3.54 6.96
CA LYS A 190 18.63 -3.96 5.94
C LYS A 190 18.00 -3.83 4.53
N LEU A 191 16.73 -4.21 4.35
CA LEU A 191 15.98 -3.99 3.10
C LEU A 191 15.72 -2.50 2.82
N LEU A 192 15.34 -1.71 3.83
CA LEU A 192 15.16 -0.26 3.70
C LEU A 192 16.43 0.44 3.22
N SER A 193 17.58 0.07 3.81
CA SER A 193 18.90 0.55 3.40
C SER A 193 19.23 0.14 1.97
N PHE A 194 18.97 -1.12 1.60
CA PHE A 194 19.17 -1.62 0.25
C PHE A 194 18.32 -0.89 -0.80
N GLN A 195 17.03 -0.66 -0.51
CA GLN A 195 16.10 0.09 -1.37
C GLN A 195 16.67 1.48 -1.72
N ASN A 196 17.15 2.20 -0.70
CA ASN A 196 17.80 3.51 -0.89
C ASN A 196 19.11 3.38 -1.67
N LYS A 197 19.95 2.39 -1.37
CA LYS A 197 21.23 2.14 -2.04
C LYS A 197 21.06 1.90 -3.55
N ARG A 198 19.96 1.29 -3.97
CA ARG A 198 19.65 1.03 -5.40
C ARG A 198 18.89 2.15 -6.08
N GLY A 199 18.64 3.27 -5.38
CA GLY A 199 17.92 4.41 -5.93
C GLY A 199 16.40 4.22 -5.99
N GLY A 200 15.85 3.24 -5.30
CA GLY A 200 14.41 3.04 -5.13
C GLY A 200 13.77 4.05 -4.18
N ARG A 201 12.46 3.93 -4.00
CA ARG A 201 11.64 4.74 -3.08
C ARG A 201 10.91 3.81 -2.12
N ILE A 202 11.07 4.12 -0.84
CA ILE A 202 10.39 3.43 0.24
C ILE A 202 8.94 3.90 0.31
N LEU A 203 8.01 2.97 0.27
CA LEU A 203 6.57 3.21 0.41
C LEU A 203 6.02 2.35 1.56
N LEU A 204 6.17 2.83 2.81
CA LEU A 204 5.67 2.12 3.99
C LEU A 204 4.15 1.99 3.96
N GLN A 205 3.66 0.85 4.47
CA GLN A 205 2.24 0.52 4.58
C GLN A 205 1.90 0.16 6.03
N ASP A 206 0.61 0.02 6.33
CA ASP A 206 0.14 -0.50 7.61
C ASP A 206 0.83 -1.84 7.95
N ILE A 207 1.30 -1.98 9.18
CA ILE A 207 1.69 -3.27 9.75
C ILE A 207 0.44 -3.84 10.41
N LYS A 208 -0.11 -4.91 9.86
CA LYS A 208 -1.30 -5.54 10.44
C LYS A 208 -0.95 -6.20 11.77
N LYS A 209 -1.90 -6.22 12.69
CA LYS A 209 -1.73 -6.95 13.95
C LYS A 209 -1.66 -8.46 13.68
N PRO A 210 -0.99 -9.25 14.55
CA PRO A 210 -1.03 -10.70 14.48
C PRO A 210 -2.46 -11.24 14.56
N GLU A 211 -2.71 -12.42 13.99
CA GLU A 211 -4.05 -13.01 13.93
C GLU A 211 -4.60 -13.42 15.30
N ARG A 212 -3.72 -13.56 16.31
CA ARG A 212 -4.07 -13.98 17.67
C ARG A 212 -3.25 -13.22 18.71
N ASP A 213 -3.86 -13.04 19.88
CA ASP A 213 -3.24 -12.42 21.06
C ASP A 213 -2.85 -13.49 22.11
N GLU A 214 -3.40 -14.69 22.01
CA GLU A 214 -3.11 -15.86 22.84
C GLU A 214 -2.35 -16.91 22.02
N TRP A 215 -1.21 -17.39 22.54
CA TRP A 215 -0.30 -18.30 21.81
C TRP A 215 -0.30 -19.74 22.33
N GLY A 216 -1.13 -20.04 23.32
CA GLY A 216 -1.32 -21.38 23.85
C GLY A 216 -0.11 -21.85 24.66
N ASN A 217 0.62 -22.82 24.13
CA ASN A 217 1.79 -23.38 24.80
C ASN A 217 3.05 -23.15 23.94
N GLY A 218 4.24 -23.42 24.50
CA GLY A 218 5.52 -23.25 23.82
C GLY A 218 5.62 -24.04 22.51
N LEU A 219 5.02 -25.23 22.45
CA LEU A 219 4.98 -26.03 21.21
C LEU A 219 4.11 -25.35 20.13
N GLU A 220 2.92 -24.87 20.48
CA GLU A 220 2.01 -24.18 19.55
C GLU A 220 2.62 -22.87 19.03
N ALA A 221 3.27 -22.10 19.91
CA ALA A 221 3.96 -20.87 19.53
C ALA A 221 5.13 -21.16 18.56
N MET A 222 5.94 -22.18 18.84
CA MET A 222 7.04 -22.59 17.95
C MET A 222 6.53 -23.08 16.59
N GLN A 223 5.39 -23.76 16.54
CA GLN A 223 4.75 -24.17 15.28
C GLN A 223 4.25 -22.96 14.48
N CYS A 224 3.67 -21.96 15.15
CA CYS A 224 3.26 -20.72 14.50
C CYS A 224 4.47 -19.95 13.96
N ALA A 225 5.56 -19.84 14.74
CA ALA A 225 6.82 -19.26 14.31
C ALA A 225 7.39 -19.99 13.08
N LEU A 226 7.43 -21.32 13.09
CA LEU A 226 7.90 -22.10 11.94
C LEU A 226 7.09 -21.83 10.67
N GLN A 227 5.76 -21.66 10.80
CA GLN A 227 4.92 -21.35 9.65
C GLN A 227 5.14 -19.91 9.16
N LEU A 228 5.34 -18.96 10.07
CA LEU A 228 5.71 -17.59 9.73
C LEU A 228 7.04 -17.57 8.94
N GLU A 229 8.08 -18.24 9.43
CA GLU A 229 9.38 -18.31 8.74
C GLU A 229 9.31 -18.94 7.36
N LYS A 230 8.47 -19.97 7.19
CA LYS A 230 8.23 -20.58 5.88
C LYS A 230 7.53 -19.61 4.92
N ASN A 231 6.61 -18.79 5.41
CA ASN A 231 5.92 -17.80 4.60
C ASN A 231 6.88 -16.67 4.20
N VAL A 232 7.70 -16.18 5.13
CA VAL A 232 8.77 -15.20 4.88
C VAL A 232 9.75 -15.74 3.85
N ASN A 233 10.22 -16.99 4.02
CA ASN A 233 11.13 -17.62 3.08
C ASN A 233 10.50 -17.80 1.68
N GLN A 234 9.23 -18.17 1.58
CA GLN A 234 8.55 -18.26 0.29
C GLN A 234 8.47 -16.89 -0.41
N ALA A 235 8.19 -15.81 0.34
CA ALA A 235 8.18 -14.46 -0.20
C ALA A 235 9.59 -14.01 -0.67
N LEU A 236 10.64 -14.41 0.04
CA LEU A 236 12.03 -14.19 -0.38
C LEU A 236 12.39 -14.95 -1.67
N LEU A 237 11.95 -16.21 -1.80
CA LEU A 237 12.13 -16.99 -3.02
C LEU A 237 11.38 -16.37 -4.22
N ASP A 238 10.16 -15.87 -3.99
CA ASP A 238 9.38 -15.19 -5.02
C ASP A 238 10.06 -13.85 -5.42
N LEU A 239 10.60 -13.11 -4.46
CA LEU A 239 11.38 -11.89 -4.70
C LEU A 239 12.67 -12.19 -5.47
N HIS A 240 13.39 -13.26 -5.11
CA HIS A 240 14.60 -13.71 -5.81
C HIS A 240 14.28 -14.12 -7.26
N LYS A 241 13.16 -14.80 -7.48
CA LYS A 241 12.68 -15.13 -8.82
C LYS A 241 12.40 -13.85 -9.63
N ILE A 242 11.72 -12.86 -9.06
CA ILE A 242 11.50 -11.57 -9.73
C ILE A 242 12.84 -10.92 -10.09
N ALA A 243 13.81 -10.91 -9.17
CA ALA A 243 15.14 -10.36 -9.42
C ALA A 243 15.85 -11.09 -10.58
N SER A 244 15.77 -12.42 -10.60
CA SER A 244 16.35 -13.27 -11.63
C SER A 244 15.70 -13.05 -13.01
N ASP A 245 14.37 -12.99 -13.06
CA ASP A 245 13.59 -12.73 -14.28
C ASP A 245 13.89 -11.34 -14.86
N LYS A 246 14.20 -10.36 -13.99
CA LYS A 246 14.61 -9.00 -14.37
C LYS A 246 16.11 -8.83 -14.55
N VAL A 247 16.89 -9.91 -14.43
CA VAL A 247 18.34 -9.92 -14.63
C VAL A 247 19.06 -8.93 -13.68
N ASP A 248 18.67 -8.92 -12.40
CA ASP A 248 19.32 -8.15 -11.34
C ASP A 248 20.21 -9.04 -10.44
N PRO A 249 21.44 -9.38 -10.88
CA PRO A 249 22.31 -10.30 -10.15
C PRO A 249 22.75 -9.74 -8.78
N HIS A 250 22.82 -8.41 -8.63
CA HIS A 250 23.19 -7.81 -7.33
C HIS A 250 22.06 -7.96 -6.31
N LEU A 251 20.80 -7.88 -6.73
CA LEU A 251 19.69 -8.20 -5.83
C LEU A 251 19.64 -9.70 -5.51
N CYS A 252 19.86 -10.59 -6.48
CA CYS A 252 19.94 -12.04 -6.22
C CYS A 252 21.01 -12.37 -5.17
N ASP A 253 22.25 -11.88 -5.36
CA ASP A 253 23.37 -12.08 -4.43
C ASP A 253 23.08 -11.51 -3.03
N PHE A 254 22.47 -10.33 -2.96
CA PHE A 254 22.07 -9.73 -1.69
C PHE A 254 21.06 -10.59 -0.91
N LEU A 255 20.07 -11.16 -1.60
CA LEU A 255 19.06 -12.04 -0.98
C LEU A 255 19.67 -13.37 -0.55
N GLU A 256 20.54 -13.96 -1.39
CA GLU A 256 21.25 -15.20 -1.08
C GLU A 256 22.16 -15.04 0.14
N THR A 257 22.94 -13.96 0.18
CA THR A 257 23.94 -13.72 1.22
C THR A 257 23.31 -13.40 2.57
N HIS A 258 22.27 -12.58 2.59
CA HIS A 258 21.77 -11.96 3.82
C HIS A 258 20.42 -12.45 4.32
N TYR A 259 19.73 -13.32 3.57
CA TYR A 259 18.38 -13.77 3.95
C TYR A 259 18.20 -15.26 3.73
N LEU A 260 18.41 -15.78 2.52
CA LEU A 260 18.06 -17.17 2.21
C LEU A 260 18.83 -18.20 3.05
N ASN A 261 20.11 -17.95 3.33
CA ASN A 261 20.87 -18.80 4.24
C ASN A 261 20.36 -18.71 5.69
N GLU A 262 20.08 -17.49 6.17
CA GLU A 262 19.54 -17.24 7.51
C GLU A 262 18.18 -17.92 7.71
N GLN A 263 17.28 -17.83 6.71
CA GLN A 263 15.97 -18.50 6.75
C GLN A 263 16.09 -20.02 6.87
N VAL A 264 17.01 -20.65 6.15
CA VAL A 264 17.19 -22.11 6.22
C VAL A 264 17.65 -22.53 7.62
N GLU A 265 18.58 -21.78 8.21
CA GLU A 265 19.05 -22.03 9.58
C GLU A 265 17.94 -21.77 10.63
N ALA A 266 17.16 -20.69 10.49
CA ALA A 266 16.04 -20.38 11.37
C ALA A 266 14.94 -21.48 11.31
N ILE A 267 14.54 -21.88 10.11
CA ILE A 267 13.57 -22.96 9.88
C ILE A 267 14.07 -24.28 10.49
N LYS A 268 15.36 -24.59 10.33
CA LYS A 268 15.98 -25.79 10.90
C LYS A 268 15.97 -25.74 12.44
N LYS A 269 16.36 -24.60 13.03
CA LYS A 269 16.37 -24.37 14.49
C LYS A 269 14.99 -24.54 15.10
N LEU A 270 13.96 -23.91 14.50
CA LEU A 270 12.57 -24.05 14.94
C LEU A 270 12.07 -25.50 14.80
N GLY A 271 12.42 -26.19 13.71
CA GLY A 271 12.09 -27.60 13.51
C GLY A 271 12.68 -28.52 14.59
N ASP A 272 13.92 -28.26 15.02
CA ASP A 272 14.56 -29.00 16.10
C ASP A 272 13.87 -28.74 17.45
N HIS A 273 13.52 -27.48 17.73
CA HIS A 273 12.78 -27.10 18.94
C HIS A 273 11.42 -27.79 19.02
N ILE A 274 10.64 -27.76 17.93
CA ILE A 274 9.35 -28.46 17.82
C ILE A 274 9.52 -29.96 18.04
N THR A 275 10.54 -30.58 17.43
CA THR A 275 10.82 -32.00 17.58
C THR A 275 11.10 -32.38 19.03
N ASN A 276 11.92 -31.59 19.73
CA ASN A 276 12.24 -31.82 21.14
C ASN A 276 11.01 -31.65 22.04
N LEU A 277 10.27 -30.55 21.89
CA LEU A 277 9.04 -30.30 22.65
C LEU A 277 7.99 -31.40 22.44
N THR A 278 7.86 -31.89 21.20
CA THR A 278 6.95 -33.00 20.85
C THR A 278 7.40 -34.29 21.54
N LYS A 279 8.69 -34.64 21.49
CA LYS A 279 9.24 -35.84 22.15
C LYS A 279 9.12 -35.80 23.67
N MET A 280 9.12 -34.61 24.26
CA MET A 280 8.92 -34.40 25.69
C MET A 280 7.43 -34.40 26.11
N ASP A 281 6.51 -34.56 25.16
CA ASP A 281 5.06 -34.54 25.35
C ASP A 281 4.54 -33.23 25.97
N ALA A 282 5.05 -32.09 25.47
CA ALA A 282 4.76 -30.75 25.99
C ALA A 282 3.27 -30.41 26.07
N VAL A 283 2.43 -31.01 25.23
CA VAL A 283 0.97 -30.82 25.24
C VAL A 283 0.35 -31.32 26.56
N LYS A 284 0.85 -32.42 27.12
CA LYS A 284 0.29 -33.05 28.33
C LYS A 284 1.15 -32.84 29.57
N ASN A 285 2.45 -32.68 29.37
CA ASN A 285 3.43 -32.59 30.44
C ASN A 285 3.97 -31.16 30.57
N LYS A 286 3.37 -30.36 31.47
CA LYS A 286 3.81 -28.98 31.72
C LYS A 286 5.28 -28.86 32.18
N MET A 287 5.86 -29.91 32.76
CA MET A 287 7.27 -29.92 33.13
C MET A 287 8.18 -29.90 31.89
N ALA A 288 7.70 -30.39 30.74
CA ALA A 288 8.47 -30.39 29.51
C ALA A 288 8.84 -28.98 29.06
N GLU A 289 7.88 -28.06 29.05
CA GLU A 289 8.11 -26.68 28.62
C GLU A 289 9.00 -25.94 29.60
N TYR A 290 8.82 -26.17 30.90
CA TYR A 290 9.70 -25.60 31.92
C TYR A 290 11.16 -26.08 31.76
N LEU A 291 11.37 -27.37 31.54
CA LEU A 291 12.72 -27.91 31.32
C LEU A 291 13.32 -27.41 30.01
N PHE A 292 12.51 -27.31 28.94
CA PHE A 292 12.96 -26.77 27.67
C PHE A 292 13.34 -25.28 27.77
N ASP A 293 12.51 -24.49 28.47
CA ASP A 293 12.77 -23.08 28.79
C ASP A 293 14.12 -22.90 29.48
N LYS A 294 14.47 -23.79 30.44
CA LYS A 294 15.73 -23.69 31.18
C LYS A 294 16.94 -24.26 30.47
N HIS A 295 16.81 -25.41 29.81
CA HIS A 295 17.96 -26.14 29.27
C HIS A 295 18.24 -25.85 27.80
N THR A 296 17.23 -25.46 27.02
CA THR A 296 17.39 -25.17 25.59
C THR A 296 17.39 -23.67 25.33
N LEU A 297 16.48 -22.91 25.94
CA LEU A 297 16.37 -21.46 25.71
C LEU A 297 17.06 -20.62 26.79
N GLY A 298 17.27 -21.15 27.99
CA GLY A 298 17.79 -20.42 29.15
C GLY A 298 19.31 -20.22 29.18
N GLY A 299 20.04 -20.60 28.13
CA GLY A 299 21.50 -20.51 28.08
C GLY A 299 22.08 -19.11 27.85
N GLN A 300 21.24 -18.09 27.67
CA GLN A 300 21.68 -16.75 27.26
C GLN A 300 21.07 -15.59 28.07
N SER A 301 20.50 -15.88 29.25
CA SER A 301 20.06 -14.85 30.21
C SER A 301 21.16 -14.35 31.12
#